data_AF-A0A183L535-F1
#
_entry.id   AF-A0A183L535-F1
#
_cell.length_a   1.000
_cell.length_b   1.000
_cell.length_c   1.000
_cell.angle_alpha   90.00
_cell.angle_beta   90.00
_cell.angle_gamma   90.00
#
_symmetry.space_group_name_H-M   'P 1'
#
loop_
_entity.id
_entity.type
_entity.pdbx_description
1 polymer ?
#
loop_
_entity_poly.entity_id
_entity_poly.type
_entity_poly.pdbx_seq_one_letter_code
_entity_poly.pdbx_strand_id
1 'polypeptide(L)' 'MLGTDNTAVDISPEARAEEIFEKMDENGDGVLTREEFMKGCMEDSQLKAMLLADDPIE' A
#
# COMPACT_ATOMS: atom_id res chain seq x y z
N MET A 1 -28.64 -7.93 5.84
CA MET A 1 -27.62 -7.52 4.85
C MET A 1 -26.55 -6.78 5.62
N LEU A 2 -25.39 -7.41 5.82
CA LEU A 2 -24.26 -6.80 6.50
C LEU A 2 -23.54 -5.91 5.50
N GLY A 3 -23.88 -4.62 5.50
CA GLY A 3 -23.08 -3.56 4.90
C GLY A 3 -22.51 -2.75 6.03
N THR A 4 -21.40 -3.19 6.60
CA THR A 4 -20.59 -2.37 7.50
C THR A 4 -19.45 -1.83 6.67
N ASP A 5 -19.62 -0.58 6.29
CA ASP A 5 -18.65 0.31 5.69
C ASP A 5 -17.31 0.16 6.39
N ASN A 6 -16.27 0.00 5.57
CA ASN A 6 -14.89 -0.29 5.92
C ASN A 6 -14.41 0.66 7.03
N THR A 7 -14.52 0.16 8.26
CA THR A 7 -13.95 0.73 9.47
C THR A 7 -12.49 1.01 9.21
N ALA A 8 -12.04 2.23 9.49
CA ALA A 8 -10.65 2.50 9.83
C ALA A 8 -10.29 1.63 11.04
N VAL A 9 -9.99 0.36 10.77
CA VAL A 9 -9.36 -0.54 11.71
C VAL A 9 -7.98 0.06 11.96
N ASP A 10 -7.51 -0.03 13.20
CA ASP A 10 -6.12 0.16 13.60
C ASP A 10 -5.21 -0.81 12.81
N ILE A 11 -5.07 -0.62 11.50
CA ILE A 11 -4.07 -1.28 10.70
C ILE A 11 -2.80 -0.49 10.98
N SER A 12 -2.03 -1.04 11.92
CA SER A 12 -0.64 -0.67 12.20
C SER A 12 0.06 -0.35 10.87
N PRO A 13 1.01 0.61 10.86
CA PRO A 13 1.76 0.94 9.65
C PRO A 13 2.33 -0.31 8.97
N GLU A 14 2.70 -1.33 9.74
CA GLU A 14 3.12 -2.64 9.21
C GLU A 14 2.05 -3.32 8.35
N ALA A 15 0.80 -3.43 8.81
CA ALA A 15 -0.27 -4.10 8.07
C ALA A 15 -0.69 -3.32 6.82
N ARG A 16 -0.63 -1.98 6.86
CA ARG A 16 -0.81 -1.14 5.67
C ARG A 16 0.33 -1.34 4.67
N ALA A 17 1.57 -1.34 5.16
CA ALA A 17 2.74 -1.59 4.32
C ALA A 17 2.67 -2.98 3.67
N GLU A 18 2.22 -4.00 4.39
CA GLU A 18 2.07 -5.36 3.87
C GLU A 18 0.99 -5.45 2.77
N GLU A 19 -0.17 -4.83 2.96
CA GLU A 19 -1.20 -4.76 1.90
C GLU A 19 -0.72 -4.02 0.64
N ILE A 20 0.08 -2.97 0.81
CA ILE A 20 0.67 -2.20 -0.29
C ILE A 20 1.73 -3.03 -0.99
N PHE A 21 2.54 -3.74 -0.21
CA PHE A 21 3.63 -4.58 -0.70
C PHE A 21 3.07 -5.74 -1.52
N GLU A 22 2.06 -6.47 -1.01
CA GLU A 22 1.38 -7.54 -1.75
C GLU A 22 0.73 -7.04 -3.05
N LYS A 23 0.23 -5.80 -3.07
CA LYS A 23 -0.34 -5.20 -4.29
C LYS A 23 0.71 -4.76 -5.30
N MET A 24 1.92 -4.42 -4.85
CA MET A 24 3.00 -3.91 -5.69
C MET A 24 3.93 -5.03 -6.18
N ASP A 25 4.04 -6.12 -5.42
CA ASP A 25 4.78 -7.32 -5.75
C ASP A 25 3.96 -8.18 -6.73
N GLU A 26 4.05 -7.85 -8.02
CA GLU A 26 3.35 -8.56 -9.10
C GLU A 26 3.77 -10.03 -9.22
N ASN A 27 5.02 -10.33 -8.86
CA ASN A 27 5.59 -11.66 -9.06
C ASN A 27 5.46 -12.55 -7.80
N GLY A 28 5.20 -11.95 -6.64
CA GLY A 28 5.00 -12.63 -5.36
C GLY A 28 6.27 -13.24 -4.77
N ASP A 29 7.45 -12.72 -5.12
CA ASP A 29 8.75 -13.20 -4.65
C ASP A 29 9.14 -12.62 -3.29
N GLY A 30 8.34 -11.68 -2.76
CA GLY A 30 8.59 -11.01 -1.50
C GLY A 30 9.60 -9.87 -1.62
N VAL A 31 9.91 -9.39 -2.84
CA VAL A 31 10.91 -8.37 -3.10
C VAL A 31 10.44 -7.40 -4.19
N LEU A 32 10.30 -6.11 -3.85
CA LEU A 32 10.00 -5.10 -4.86
C LEU A 32 11.24 -4.71 -5.65
N THR A 33 11.28 -5.10 -6.92
CA THR A 33 12.28 -4.59 -7.85
C THR A 33 12.00 -3.13 -8.19
N ARG A 34 13.03 -2.43 -8.69
CA ARG A 34 12.90 -1.02 -9.09
C ARG A 34 11.86 -0.83 -10.19
N GLU A 35 11.70 -1.81 -11.08
CA GLU A 35 10.68 -1.79 -12.13
C GLU A 35 9.27 -1.97 -11.55
N GLU A 36 9.05 -2.95 -10.68
CA GLU A 36 7.77 -3.17 -10.00
C GLU A 36 7.37 -1.96 -9.15
N PHE A 37 8.33 -1.38 -8.43
CA PHE A 37 8.07 -0.18 -7.64
C PHE A 37 7.66 1.01 -8.51
N MET A 38 8.37 1.23 -9.63
CA MET A 38 8.11 2.35 -10.53
C MET A 38 6.79 2.17 -11.27
N LYS A 39 6.48 0.93 -11.68
CA LYS A 39 5.22 0.55 -12.31
C LYS A 39 4.05 0.67 -11.33
N GLY A 40 4.16 0.11 -10.13
CA GLY A 40 3.15 0.22 -9.08
C GLY A 40 2.88 1.66 -8.64
N CYS A 41 3.91 2.50 -8.52
CA CYS A 41 3.72 3.93 -8.22
C CYS A 41 3.12 4.74 -9.39
N MET A 42 3.34 4.31 -10.64
CA MET A 42 2.74 4.96 -11.82
C MET A 42 1.30 4.51 -12.07
N GLU A 43 1.01 3.23 -11.92
CA GLU A 43 -0.32 2.66 -12.15
C GLU A 43 -1.27 2.98 -11.00
N ASP A 44 -0.79 2.94 -9.76
CA ASP A 44 -1.65 3.13 -8.60
C ASP A 44 -1.24 4.36 -7.78
N SER A 45 -1.95 5.45 -8.09
CA SER A 45 -1.80 6.71 -7.37
C SER A 45 -2.29 6.66 -5.93
N GLN A 46 -3.02 5.62 -5.50
CA GLN A 46 -3.31 5.38 -4.10
C GLN A 46 -2.17 4.63 -3.41
N LEU A 47 -1.56 3.63 -4.06
CA LEU A 47 -0.36 2.96 -3.51
C LEU A 47 0.77 3.95 -3.25
N LYS A 48 1.07 4.84 -4.21
CA LYS A 48 2.10 5.87 -4.00
C LYS A 48 1.74 6.80 -2.83
N ALA A 49 0.45 7.14 -2.67
CA ALA A 49 0.00 8.03 -1.62
C ALA A 49 0.09 7.35 -0.25
N MET A 50 -0.21 6.06 -0.17
CA MET A 50 -0.07 5.28 1.06
C MET A 50 1.40 5.03 1.43
N LEU A 51 2.28 4.83 0.45
CA LEU A 51 3.72 4.65 0.68
C LEU A 51 4.44 5.95 1.07
N LEU A 52 3.96 7.09 0.56
CA LEU A 52 4.48 8.43 0.90
C LEU A 52 3.76 9.07 2.09
N ALA A 53 2.71 8.45 2.64
CA ALA A 53 1.96 8.98 3.77
C ALA A 53 2.68 8.75 5.12
N ASP A 54 3.82 9.40 5.28
CA ASP A 54 4.39 9.79 6.58
C ASP A 54 5.29 11.02 6.39
N ASP A 55 4.70 12.12 5.92
CA ASP A 55 5.29 13.45 6.14
C ASP A 55 4.73 13.98 7.46
N PRO A 56 5.57 14.25 8.49
CA PRO A 56 5.10 14.75 9.77
C PRO A 56 4.34 16.05 9.57
N ILE A 57 3.17 16.14 10.21
CA ILE A 57 2.45 17.40 10.40
C ILE A 57 3.39 18.33 11.18
N GLU A 58 3.86 19.42 10.55
CA GLU A 58 4.56 20.51 11.25
C GLU A 58 3.72 21.14 12.36
#